data_AF-A0A6C1NAF7-F1
#
_entry.id   AF-A0A6C1NAF7-F1
#
_cell.length_a   1.000
_cell.length_b   1.000
_cell.length_c   1.000
_cell.angle_alpha   90.00
_cell.angle_beta   90.00
_cell.angle_gamma   90.00
#
_symmetry.space_group_name_H-M   'P 1'
#
loop_
_entity.id
_entity.type
_entity.pdbx_description
1 polymer ?
#
loop_
_entity_poly.entity_id
_entity_poly.type
_entity_poly.pdbx_seq_one_letter_code
_entity_poly.pdbx_strand_id
1 'polypeptide(L)'
;MDALIWIDWVIISIIGLSTLISLWRGFVKEAMSLVIWVGAFIIARTFHPNMQALLAGTIETPMVRLIVAFAILFLATLLVGALVNRALAQLIKATGLS
;
A
#
# COMPACT_ATOMS: atom_id res chain seq x y z
N MET A 1 14.72 47.84 -2.13
CA MET A 1 14.65 46.37 -2.16
C MET A 1 14.41 45.95 -0.74
N ASP A 2 13.15 45.74 -0.37
CA ASP A 2 12.81 45.42 1.01
C ASP A 2 13.33 44.01 1.31
N ALA A 3 14.33 43.94 2.18
CA ALA A 3 14.89 42.69 2.64
C ALA A 3 13.82 41.96 3.48
N LEU A 4 13.70 40.63 3.31
CA LEU A 4 12.85 39.82 4.16
C LEU A 4 13.15 40.13 5.63
N ILE A 5 12.13 40.56 6.36
CA ILE A 5 12.25 40.80 7.80
C ILE A 5 12.31 39.46 8.53
N TRP A 6 12.86 39.45 9.75
CA TRP A 6 13.08 38.21 10.52
C TRP A 6 11.79 37.37 10.66
N ILE A 7 10.62 38.00 10.67
CA ILE A 7 9.32 37.32 10.72
C ILE A 7 9.05 36.49 9.45
N ASP A 8 9.50 36.95 8.28
CA ASP A 8 9.29 36.25 7.01
C ASP A 8 10.07 34.93 6.98
N TRP A 9 11.29 34.93 7.53
CA TRP A 9 12.10 33.72 7.70
C TRP A 9 11.47 32.72 8.68
N VAL A 10 10.85 33.21 9.76
CA VAL A 10 10.10 32.37 10.70
C VAL A 10 8.90 31.73 9.99
N ILE A 11 8.14 32.51 9.21
CA ILE A 11 6.99 32.01 8.45
C ILE A 11 7.42 30.95 7.43
N ILE A 12 8.46 31.22 6.64
CA ILE A 12 9.00 30.26 5.66
C ILE A 12 9.43 28.96 6.34
N SER A 13 10.10 29.05 7.49
CA SER A 13 10.55 27.86 8.23
C SER A 13 9.37 27.02 8.73
N ILE A 14 8.34 27.65 9.28
CA ILE A 14 7.13 26.95 9.75
C ILE A 14 6.40 26.29 8.58
N ILE A 15 6.24 27.00 7.47
CA ILE A 15 5.58 26.46 6.26
C ILE A 15 6.42 25.31 5.68
N GLY A 16 7.74 25.47 5.57
CA GLY A 16 8.64 24.44 5.06
C GLY A 16 8.60 23.17 5.91
N LEU A 17 8.66 23.30 7.24
CA LEU A 17 8.58 22.15 8.14
C LEU A 17 7.19 21.48 8.08
N SER A 18 6.13 22.29 8.05
CA SER A 18 4.75 21.78 7.99
C SER A 18 4.45 21.05 6.69
N THR A 19 4.92 21.58 5.57
CA THR A 19 4.77 20.94 4.26
C THR A 19 5.58 19.65 4.19
N LEU A 20 6.81 19.61 4.72
CA LEU A 20 7.64 18.41 4.77
C LEU A 20 6.99 17.29 5.61
N ILE A 21 6.49 17.62 6.80
CA ILE A 21 5.80 16.66 7.68
C ILE A 21 4.51 16.15 7.03
N SER A 22 3.74 17.05 6.40
CA SER A 22 2.52 16.70 5.66
C SER A 22 2.82 15.74 4.51
N LEU A 23 3.88 16.03 3.74
CA LEU A 23 4.34 15.20 2.64
C LEU A 23 4.77 13.82 3.13
N TRP A 24 5.54 13.75 4.20
CA TRP A 24 6.01 12.48 4.77
C TRP A 24 4.85 11.60 5.23
N ARG A 25 3.88 12.16 5.98
CA ARG A 25 2.70 11.42 6.43
C ARG A 25 1.84 10.92 5.26
N GLY A 26 1.66 11.75 4.23
CA GLY A 26 0.93 11.36 3.01
C GLY A 26 1.66 10.28 2.22
N PHE A 27 2.98 10.44 2.07
CA PHE A 27 3.83 9.53 1.31
C PHE A 27 3.92 8.15 1.94
N VAL A 28 4.07 8.05 3.28
CA VAL A 28 4.10 6.75 3.98
C VAL A 28 2.81 5.97 3.74
N LYS A 29 1.65 6.64 3.75
CA LYS A 29 0.37 6.00 3.47
C LYS A 29 0.33 5.43 2.04
N GLU A 30 0.83 6.19 1.07
CA GLU A 30 0.87 5.76 -0.33
C GLU A 30 1.89 4.64 -0.57
N ALA A 31 3.08 4.75 0.04
CA ALA A 31 4.12 3.73 -0.03
C ALA A 31 3.62 2.38 0.51
N MET A 32 2.82 2.38 1.59
CA MET A 32 2.22 1.15 2.10
C MET A 32 1.23 0.51 1.14
N SER A 33 0.42 1.32 0.44
CA SER A 33 -0.45 0.82 -0.63
C SER A 33 0.35 0.16 -1.75
N LEU A 34 1.44 0.82 -2.19
CA LEU A 34 2.33 0.29 -3.22
C LEU A 34 3.01 -1.02 -2.80
N VAL A 35 3.49 -1.11 -1.56
CA VAL A 35 4.09 -2.34 -1.03
C VAL A 35 3.10 -3.50 -1.04
N ILE A 36 1.85 -3.26 -0.62
CA ILE A 36 0.79 -4.29 -0.65
C ILE A 36 0.51 -4.72 -2.09
N TRP A 37 0.45 -3.77 -3.03
CA TRP A 37 0.18 -4.04 -4.43
C TRP A 37 1.30 -4.85 -5.09
N VAL A 38 2.55 -4.46 -4.86
CA VAL A 38 3.74 -5.20 -5.33
C VAL A 38 3.80 -6.59 -4.70
N GLY A 39 3.55 -6.72 -3.40
CA GLY A 39 3.48 -8.00 -2.70
C GLY A 39 2.39 -8.90 -3.26
N ALA A 40 1.20 -8.36 -3.52
CA ALA A 40 0.10 -9.09 -4.15
C ALA A 40 0.47 -9.58 -5.56
N PHE A 41 1.15 -8.75 -6.35
CA PHE A 41 1.61 -9.13 -7.67
C PHE A 41 2.63 -10.27 -7.61
N ILE A 42 3.61 -10.19 -6.69
CA ILE A 42 4.63 -11.23 -6.48
C ILE A 42 3.97 -12.55 -6.06
N ILE A 43 3.04 -12.51 -5.11
CA ILE A 43 2.33 -13.71 -4.64
C ILE A 43 1.48 -14.30 -5.76
N ALA A 44 0.68 -13.50 -6.46
CA ALA A 44 -0.12 -13.98 -7.58
C ALA A 44 0.75 -14.60 -8.68
N ARG A 45 1.85 -13.93 -9.05
CA ARG A 45 2.79 -14.44 -10.06
C ARG A 45 3.47 -15.74 -9.64
N THR A 46 3.78 -15.90 -8.36
CA THR A 46 4.50 -17.09 -7.86
C THR A 46 3.55 -18.28 -7.66
N PHE A 47 2.36 -18.03 -7.12
CA PHE A 47 1.43 -19.09 -6.69
C PHE A 47 0.33 -19.40 -7.71
N HIS A 48 0.17 -18.61 -8.80
CA HIS A 48 -0.83 -18.91 -9.82
C HIS A 48 -0.76 -20.32 -10.42
N PRO A 49 0.37 -21.04 -10.55
CA PRO A 49 0.34 -22.39 -11.12
C PRO A 49 -0.28 -23.39 -10.13
N ASN A 50 -0.03 -23.23 -8.83
CA ASN A 50 -0.64 -24.03 -7.78
C ASN A 50 -2.15 -23.80 -7.74
N MET A 51 -2.57 -22.54 -7.83
CA MET A 51 -4.00 -22.20 -7.89
C MET A 51 -4.66 -22.76 -9.17
N GLN A 52 -3.97 -22.73 -10.32
CA GLN A 52 -4.47 -23.37 -11.54
C GLN A 52 -4.65 -24.89 -11.37
N ALA A 53 -3.78 -25.56 -10.61
CA ALA A 53 -3.94 -26.99 -10.32
C ALA A 53 -5.19 -27.26 -9.46
N LEU A 54 -5.51 -26.39 -8.50
CA LEU A 54 -6.75 -26.49 -7.72
C LEU A 54 -8.00 -26.26 -8.58
N LEU A 55 -7.91 -25.42 -9.61
CA LEU A 55 -9.00 -25.15 -10.54
C LEU A 55 -9.08 -26.16 -11.69
N ALA A 56 -8.15 -27.12 -11.77
CA ALA A 56 -8.15 -28.16 -12.78
C ALA A 56 -9.33 -29.11 -12.53
N GLY A 57 -10.43 -28.90 -13.27
CA GLY A 57 -11.70 -29.61 -13.12
C GLY A 57 -12.91 -28.68 -13.03
N THR A 58 -12.72 -27.43 -12.61
CA THR A 58 -13.77 -26.41 -12.64
C THR A 58 -13.66 -25.53 -13.89
N ILE A 59 -12.44 -25.26 -14.34
CA ILE A 59 -12.18 -24.46 -15.54
C ILE A 59 -11.33 -25.27 -16.51
N GLU A 60 -11.94 -25.64 -17.64
CA GLU A 60 -11.30 -26.42 -18.70
C GLU A 60 -10.37 -25.56 -19.55
N THR A 61 -10.78 -24.34 -19.90
CA THR A 61 -10.03 -23.42 -20.76
C THR A 61 -8.75 -22.93 -20.06
N PRO A 62 -7.54 -23.30 -20.54
CA PRO A 62 -6.29 -23.01 -19.83
C PRO A 62 -6.05 -21.51 -19.61
N MET A 63 -6.35 -20.69 -20.61
CA MET A 63 -6.14 -19.25 -20.54
C MET A 63 -7.07 -18.58 -19.51
N VAL A 64 -8.34 -19.00 -19.46
CA VAL A 64 -9.30 -18.51 -18.46
C VAL A 64 -8.86 -18.94 -17.07
N ARG A 65 -8.43 -20.20 -16.91
CA ARG A 65 -7.96 -20.72 -15.62
C ARG A 65 -6.75 -19.95 -15.10
N LEU A 66 -5.81 -19.60 -15.97
CA LEU A 66 -4.66 -18.76 -15.63
C LEU A 66 -5.11 -17.39 -15.10
N ILE A 67 -5.97 -16.69 -15.84
CA ILE A 67 -6.44 -15.35 -15.48
C ILE A 67 -7.19 -15.40 -14.15
N VAL A 68 -8.10 -16.36 -13.98
CA VAL A 68 -8.90 -16.53 -12.76
C VAL A 68 -8.01 -16.88 -11.57
N ALA A 69 -7.07 -17.82 -11.73
CA ALA A 69 -6.16 -18.21 -10.66
C ALA A 69 -5.28 -17.03 -10.19
N PHE A 70 -4.76 -16.24 -11.13
CA PHE A 70 -4.02 -15.03 -10.82
C PHE A 70 -4.90 -14.00 -10.12
N ALA A 71 -6.10 -13.74 -10.64
CA ALA A 71 -7.03 -12.76 -10.08
C ALA A 71 -7.45 -13.12 -8.64
N ILE A 72 -7.77 -14.39 -8.38
CA ILE A 72 -8.12 -14.87 -7.04
C ILE A 72 -6.97 -14.60 -6.06
N LEU A 73 -5.75 -15.00 -6.40
CA LEU A 73 -4.59 -14.80 -5.53
C LEU A 73 -4.29 -13.31 -5.33
N PHE A 74 -4.35 -12.53 -6.39
CA PHE A 74 -4.06 -11.10 -6.34
C PHE A 74 -5.06 -10.37 -5.44
N LEU A 75 -6.36 -10.57 -5.65
CA LEU A 75 -7.41 -9.94 -4.85
C LEU A 75 -7.40 -10.43 -3.40
N ALA A 76 -7.24 -11.74 -3.18
CA ALA A 76 -7.12 -12.29 -1.83
C ALA A 76 -5.93 -11.67 -1.08
N THR A 77 -4.79 -11.53 -1.74
CA THR A 77 -3.58 -10.93 -1.13
C THR A 77 -3.76 -9.45 -0.85
N LEU A 78 -4.40 -8.68 -1.75
CA LEU A 78 -4.73 -7.27 -1.49
C LEU A 78 -5.64 -7.12 -0.27
N LEU A 79 -6.66 -7.97 -0.15
CA LEU A 79 -7.59 -7.96 0.99
C LEU A 79 -6.87 -8.27 2.30
N VAL A 80 -6.04 -9.32 2.32
CA VAL A 80 -5.25 -9.67 3.51
C VAL A 80 -4.25 -8.56 3.85
N GLY A 81 -3.53 -8.03 2.86
CA GLY A 81 -2.59 -6.92 3.06
C GLY A 81 -3.27 -5.66 3.59
N ALA A 82 -4.46 -5.32 3.08
CA ALA A 82 -5.25 -4.20 3.58
C ALA A 82 -5.73 -4.43 5.02
N LEU A 83 -6.14 -5.65 5.36
CA LEU A 83 -6.56 -6.00 6.72
C LEU A 83 -5.38 -5.90 7.70
N VAL A 84 -4.22 -6.43 7.34
CA VAL A 84 -2.98 -6.34 8.13
C VAL A 84 -2.60 -4.86 8.33
N ASN A 85 -2.63 -4.05 7.28
CA ASN A 85 -2.33 -2.62 7.37
C ASN A 85 -3.28 -1.89 8.33
N ARG A 86 -4.58 -2.23 8.30
CA ARG A 86 -5.57 -1.68 9.25
C ARG A 86 -5.30 -2.14 10.68
N ALA A 87 -4.99 -3.41 10.88
CA ALA A 87 -4.67 -3.96 12.19
C ALA A 87 -3.42 -3.29 12.78
N LEU A 88 -2.35 -3.14 11.99
CA LEU A 88 -1.14 -2.42 12.40
C LEU A 88 -1.44 -0.97 12.77
N ALA A 89 -2.24 -0.27 11.95
CA ALA A 89 -2.66 1.10 12.25
C ALA A 89 -3.49 1.20 13.54
N GLN A 90 -4.30 0.19 13.85
CA GLN A 90 -5.05 0.11 15.11
C GLN A 90 -4.15 -0.19 16.30
N LEU A 91 -3.18 -1.09 16.16
CA LEU A 91 -2.21 -1.41 17.21
C LEU A 91 -1.37 -0.18 17.59
N ILE A 92 -0.87 0.57 16.60
CA ILE A 92 -0.12 1.81 16.84
C ILE A 92 -0.96 2.82 17.66
N LYS A 93 -2.25 2.95 17.34
CA LYS A 93 -3.18 3.79 18.10
C LYS A 93 -3.43 3.26 19.51
N ALA A 94 -3.61 1.95 19.65
CA ALA A 94 -3.91 1.30 20.92
C ALA A 94 -2.73 1.33 21.91
N THR A 95 -1.48 1.35 21.42
CA THR A 95 -0.28 1.47 22.25
C THR A 95 -0.02 2.91 22.75
N GLY A 96 -0.94 3.85 22.51
CA GLY A 96 -0.82 5.23 23.03
C GLY A 96 0.25 6.08 22.32
N LEU A 97 0.69 5.67 21.13
CA LEU A 97 1.68 6.36 20.31
C LEU A 97 1.05 7.34 19.31
N SER A 98 -0.10 7.91 19.67
CA SER A 98 -0.80 8.95 18.91
C SER A 98 -1.14 10.15 19.76
#